data_AF-A0A4Q3N0Y2-F1
#
_entry.id   AF-A0A4Q3N0Y2-F1
#
_cell.length_a   1.000
_cell.length_b   1.000
_cell.length_c   1.000
_cell.angle_alpha   90.00
_cell.angle_beta   90.00
_cell.angle_gamma   90.00
#
_symmetry.space_group_name_H-M   'P 1'
#
loop_
_entity.id
_entity.type
_entity.pdbx_description
1 polymer ?
#
loop_
_entity_poly.entity_id
_entity_poly.type
_entity_poly.pdbx_seq_one_letter_code
_entity_poly.pdbx_strand_id
1 'polypeptide(L)'
;MTRRAPDLGGLARRAAAALRPVSTSALTMSSRARLLDMSYSRLRFSVYMMPLVALPLVFYLGWAPGAGWMRAWGLAYVALSLVVYGMHQLYLAEQRLQTDESMLARWQPRVQGLAWLHGCGLSLGVLAMAPATAQEGSMLAYLVMAHIVSTNATHQTPAIGVFLRFFASSWNVMIVLAYWIFPNLWQVVVPLAAIYSVVIYRHALLSHRFSVEQLQLKERSDELAAKFQAAREETELALQEKSLFLSTASHDLRQPLHAMSMLVEAAALRNRDTAIAPMLHD
;
A
#
# COMPACT_ATOMS: atom_id res chain seq x y z
N MET A 1 27.83 -34.42 24.04
CA MET A 1 26.93 -33.53 23.26
C MET A 1 26.41 -32.43 24.17
N THR A 2 27.09 -31.29 24.24
CA THR A 2 26.68 -30.14 25.05
C THR A 2 25.71 -29.27 24.23
N ARG A 3 24.41 -29.30 24.57
CA ARG A 3 23.41 -28.37 24.02
C ARG A 3 23.81 -26.94 24.42
N ARG A 4 24.21 -26.11 23.45
CA ARG A 4 24.36 -24.65 23.65
C ARG A 4 23.04 -24.09 24.17
N ALA A 5 23.09 -23.38 25.30
CA ALA A 5 21.95 -22.62 25.80
C ALA A 5 21.50 -21.61 24.73
N PRO A 6 20.18 -21.42 24.53
CA PRO A 6 19.69 -20.45 23.57
C PRO A 6 20.15 -19.04 23.96
N ASP A 7 20.67 -18.28 22.99
CA ASP A 7 21.05 -16.88 23.17
C ASP A 7 19.81 -16.01 23.40
N LEU A 8 19.35 -15.99 24.66
CA LEU A 8 18.18 -15.23 25.10
C LEU A 8 18.35 -13.73 24.83
N GLY A 9 19.59 -13.21 24.87
CA GLY A 9 19.91 -11.83 24.56
C GLY A 9 19.73 -11.49 23.07
N GLY A 10 20.17 -12.39 22.19
CA GLY A 10 19.94 -12.29 20.74
C GLY A 10 18.47 -12.41 20.36
N LEU A 11 17.74 -13.33 21.01
CA LEU A 11 16.30 -13.50 20.80
C LEU A 11 15.50 -12.27 21.25
N ALA A 12 15.81 -11.71 22.42
CA ALA A 12 15.15 -10.50 22.91
C ALA A 12 15.42 -9.28 22.02
N ARG A 13 16.67 -9.11 21.52
CA ARG A 13 16.99 -8.04 20.56
C ARG A 13 16.27 -8.21 19.23
N ARG A 14 16.17 -9.43 18.71
CA ARG A 14 15.41 -9.73 17.47
C ARG A 14 13.92 -9.46 17.66
N ALA A 15 13.36 -9.85 18.80
CA ALA A 15 11.97 -9.55 19.14
C ALA A 15 11.72 -8.04 19.26
N ALA A 16 12.61 -7.30 19.93
CA ALA A 16 12.51 -5.85 20.06
C ALA A 16 12.67 -5.12 18.70
N ALA A 17 13.59 -5.59 17.84
CA ALA A 17 13.75 -5.06 16.49
C ALA A 17 12.51 -5.32 15.61
N ALA A 18 11.88 -6.48 15.75
CA ALA A 18 10.64 -6.80 15.05
C ALA A 18 9.43 -5.96 15.50
N LEU A 19 9.52 -5.30 16.66
CA LEU A 19 8.50 -4.41 17.20
C LEU A 19 8.69 -2.94 16.80
N ARG A 20 9.72 -2.61 16.00
CA ARG A 20 9.90 -1.26 15.46
C ARG A 20 9.29 -1.15 14.06
N PRO A 21 8.62 -0.03 13.73
CA PRO A 21 8.15 0.19 12.37
C PRO A 21 9.34 0.29 11.42
N VAL A 22 9.22 -0.38 10.27
CA VAL A 22 10.23 -0.32 9.21
C VAL A 22 10.25 1.09 8.60
N SER A 23 11.45 1.60 8.31
CA SER A 23 11.58 2.92 7.69
C SER A 23 11.03 2.91 6.26
N THR A 24 10.31 3.97 5.90
CA THR A 24 9.87 4.22 4.52
C THR A 24 10.87 5.05 3.71
N SER A 25 12.05 5.39 4.27
CA SER A 25 13.06 6.23 3.62
C SER A 25 13.66 5.63 2.35
N ALA A 26 13.63 4.31 2.21
CA ALA A 26 14.11 3.60 1.03
C ALA A 26 13.08 3.54 -0.11
N LEU A 27 11.83 3.95 0.14
CA LEU A 27 10.78 4.01 -0.89
C LEU A 27 10.87 5.33 -1.65
N THR A 28 10.49 5.31 -2.93
CA THR A 28 10.27 6.54 -3.69
C THR A 28 9.15 7.39 -3.08
N MET A 29 9.13 8.69 -3.38
CA MET A 29 8.05 9.57 -2.93
C MET A 29 6.69 9.11 -3.44
N SER A 30 6.61 8.56 -4.66
CA SER A 30 5.38 8.00 -5.21
C SER A 30 4.83 6.82 -4.42
N SER A 31 5.71 5.90 -3.99
CA SER A 31 5.30 4.78 -3.14
C SER A 31 4.86 5.22 -1.75
N ARG A 32 5.55 6.21 -1.16
CA ARG A 32 5.14 6.81 0.13
C ARG A 32 3.77 7.51 0.01
N ALA A 33 3.56 8.23 -1.08
CA ALA A 33 2.27 8.86 -1.42
C ALA A 33 1.16 7.81 -1.55
N ARG A 34 1.44 6.67 -2.18
CA ARG A 34 0.52 5.54 -2.31
C ARG A 34 0.17 4.91 -0.95
N LEU A 35 1.12 4.74 -0.04
CA LEU A 35 0.83 4.28 1.33
C LEU A 35 -0.11 5.23 2.07
N LEU A 36 0.11 6.54 1.91
CA LEU A 36 -0.74 7.57 2.49
C LEU A 36 -2.15 7.51 1.88
N ASP A 37 -2.28 7.43 0.57
CA ASP A 37 -3.56 7.33 -0.15
C ASP A 37 -4.36 6.10 0.29
N MET A 38 -3.73 4.92 0.32
CA MET A 38 -4.37 3.69 0.81
C MET A 38 -4.90 3.86 2.24
N SER A 39 -4.13 4.51 3.12
CA SER A 39 -4.54 4.74 4.51
C SER A 39 -5.64 5.80 4.62
N TYR A 40 -5.55 6.86 3.82
CA TYR A 40 -6.54 7.92 3.77
C TYR A 40 -7.89 7.41 3.25
N SER A 41 -7.88 6.62 2.18
CA SER A 41 -9.09 5.98 1.63
C SER A 41 -9.83 5.15 2.68
N ARG A 42 -9.10 4.32 3.44
CA ARG A 42 -9.67 3.49 4.52
C ARG A 42 -10.18 4.32 5.70
N LEU A 43 -9.46 5.38 6.07
CA LEU A 43 -9.89 6.32 7.11
C LEU A 43 -11.17 7.06 6.71
N ARG A 44 -11.25 7.55 5.47
CA ARG A 44 -12.46 8.21 4.95
C ARG A 44 -13.67 7.28 4.97
N PHE A 45 -13.49 6.05 4.49
CA PHE A 45 -14.54 5.03 4.53
C PHE A 45 -15.06 4.84 5.96
N SER A 46 -14.16 4.76 6.94
CA SER A 46 -14.54 4.68 8.35
C SER A 46 -15.41 5.85 8.81
N VAL A 47 -15.00 7.09 8.50
CA VAL A 47 -15.75 8.30 8.84
C VAL A 47 -17.13 8.29 8.19
N TYR A 48 -17.22 7.96 6.90
CA TYR A 48 -18.50 7.93 6.17
C TYR A 48 -19.46 6.84 6.67
N MET A 49 -18.94 5.76 7.24
CA MET A 49 -19.79 4.73 7.84
C MET A 49 -20.33 5.12 9.21
N MET A 50 -19.74 6.12 9.89
CA MET A 50 -20.19 6.48 11.24
C MET A 50 -21.60 7.04 11.30
N PRO A 51 -22.08 7.92 10.39
CA PRO A 51 -23.49 8.32 10.39
C PRO A 51 -24.47 7.15 10.27
N LEU A 52 -24.12 6.14 9.46
CA LEU A 52 -24.94 4.94 9.30
C LEU A 52 -25.00 4.12 10.60
N VAL A 53 -23.88 4.00 11.30
CA VAL A 53 -23.81 3.32 12.61
C VAL A 53 -24.47 4.15 13.72
N ALA A 54 -24.34 5.48 13.65
CA ALA A 54 -24.92 6.40 14.61
C ALA A 54 -26.46 6.40 14.53
N LEU A 55 -27.04 6.17 13.36
CA LEU A 55 -28.50 6.20 13.16
C LEU A 55 -29.27 5.26 14.10
N PRO A 56 -29.00 3.94 14.16
CA PRO A 56 -29.70 3.05 15.10
C PRO A 56 -29.39 3.38 16.57
N LEU A 57 -28.18 3.84 16.88
CA LEU A 57 -27.79 4.21 18.25
C LEU A 57 -28.52 5.47 18.73
N VAL A 58 -28.64 6.49 17.88
CA VAL A 58 -29.41 7.70 18.14
C VAL A 58 -30.91 7.39 18.15
N PHE A 59 -31.39 6.51 17.28
CA PHE A 59 -32.79 6.10 17.31
C PHE A 59 -33.15 5.37 18.60
N TYR A 60 -32.27 4.50 19.10
CA TYR A 60 -32.53 3.73 20.32
C TYR A 60 -32.26 4.53 21.61
N LEU A 61 -31.09 5.15 21.72
CA LEU A 61 -30.64 5.85 22.94
C LEU A 61 -30.96 7.34 22.93
N GLY A 62 -31.18 7.95 21.76
CA GLY A 62 -31.34 9.40 21.59
C GLY A 62 -32.62 9.98 22.16
N TRP A 63 -33.56 9.14 22.64
CA TRP A 63 -34.80 9.57 23.28
C TRP A 63 -34.79 9.43 24.80
N ALA A 64 -33.76 8.83 25.38
CA ALA A 64 -33.63 8.70 26.82
C ALA A 64 -33.43 10.09 27.50
N PRO A 65 -33.84 10.26 28.77
CA PRO A 65 -33.48 11.44 29.55
C PRO A 65 -31.95 11.63 29.57
N GLY A 66 -31.46 12.82 29.25
CA GLY A 66 -30.02 13.11 29.16
C GLY A 66 -29.34 12.72 27.83
N ALA A 67 -30.08 12.19 26.85
CA ALA A 67 -29.54 11.75 25.56
C ALA A 67 -29.19 12.88 24.56
N GLY A 68 -29.14 14.14 25.02
CA GLY A 68 -28.71 15.26 24.19
C GLY A 68 -27.30 15.06 23.61
N TRP A 69 -26.40 14.46 24.39
CA TRP A 69 -25.04 14.13 23.97
C TRP A 69 -25.01 13.10 22.85
N MET A 70 -25.89 12.10 22.86
CA MET A 70 -26.00 11.11 21.80
C MET A 70 -26.39 11.75 20.45
N ARG A 71 -27.41 12.63 20.47
CA ARG A 71 -27.83 13.35 19.26
C ARG A 71 -26.74 14.29 18.76
N ALA A 72 -26.09 15.02 19.67
CA ALA A 72 -24.97 15.91 19.33
C ALA A 72 -23.80 15.14 18.71
N TRP A 73 -23.47 13.96 19.24
CA TRP A 73 -22.43 13.08 18.69
C TRP A 73 -22.76 12.58 17.28
N GLY A 74 -24.00 12.13 17.05
CA GLY A 74 -24.46 11.74 15.71
C GLY A 74 -24.38 12.89 14.71
N LEU A 75 -24.86 14.09 15.08
CA LEU A 75 -24.77 15.29 14.25
C LEU A 75 -23.31 15.70 13.98
N ALA A 76 -22.43 15.57 14.97
CA ALA A 76 -21.00 15.86 14.80
C ALA A 76 -20.36 14.93 13.76
N TYR A 77 -20.74 13.65 13.71
CA TYR A 77 -20.25 12.73 12.68
C TYR A 77 -20.81 13.00 11.27
N VAL A 78 -22.05 13.49 11.17
CA VAL A 78 -22.60 13.99 9.90
C VAL A 78 -21.79 15.21 9.43
N ALA A 79 -21.54 16.18 10.32
CA ALA A 79 -20.74 17.35 10.00
C ALA A 79 -19.29 16.98 9.62
N LEU A 80 -18.66 16.07 10.38
CA LEU A 80 -17.32 15.57 10.08
C LEU A 80 -17.28 14.88 8.71
N SER A 81 -18.31 14.12 8.35
CA SER A 81 -18.40 13.47 7.03
C SER A 81 -18.45 14.49 5.90
N LEU A 82 -19.18 15.60 6.06
CA LEU A 82 -19.22 16.69 5.08
C LEU A 82 -17.86 17.40 4.96
N VAL A 83 -17.18 17.65 6.07
CA VAL A 83 -15.82 18.22 6.08
C VAL A 83 -14.84 17.28 5.37
N VAL A 84 -14.89 15.98 5.67
CA VAL A 84 -14.02 14.97 5.04
C VAL A 84 -14.33 14.81 3.55
N TYR A 85 -15.59 14.97 3.14
CA TYR A 85 -15.96 15.03 1.73
C TYR A 85 -15.31 16.23 1.03
N GLY A 86 -15.39 17.43 1.61
CA GLY A 86 -14.71 18.61 1.07
C GLY A 86 -13.18 18.44 1.03
N MET A 87 -12.58 17.92 2.09
CA MET A 87 -11.15 17.58 2.13
C MET A 87 -10.78 16.58 1.03
N HIS A 88 -11.63 15.59 0.74
CA HIS A 88 -11.35 14.62 -0.30
C HIS A 88 -11.38 15.23 -1.71
N GLN A 89 -12.30 16.16 -1.97
CA GLN A 89 -12.32 16.88 -3.25
C GLN A 89 -11.04 17.72 -3.43
N LEU A 90 -10.60 18.41 -2.37
CA LEU A 90 -9.33 19.13 -2.38
C LEU A 90 -8.13 18.19 -2.58
N TYR A 91 -8.14 17.02 -1.94
CA TYR A 91 -7.11 16.00 -2.12
C TYR A 91 -7.00 15.56 -3.59
N LEU A 92 -8.13 15.24 -4.23
CA LEU A 92 -8.15 14.83 -5.64
C LEU A 92 -7.71 15.95 -6.58
N ALA A 93 -8.09 17.20 -6.29
CA ALA A 93 -7.67 18.35 -7.08
C ALA A 93 -6.16 18.58 -6.99
N GLU A 94 -5.60 18.51 -5.78
CA GLU A 94 -4.16 18.71 -5.55
C GLU A 94 -3.31 17.55 -6.06
N GLN A 95 -3.81 16.31 -6.00
CA GLN A 95 -3.10 15.13 -6.52
C GLN A 95 -2.80 15.23 -8.03
N ARG A 96 -3.63 15.96 -8.79
CA ARG A 96 -3.42 16.15 -10.23
C ARG A 96 -2.40 17.25 -10.55
N LEU A 97 -2.20 18.19 -9.64
CA LEU A 97 -1.43 19.42 -9.87
C LEU A 97 -0.08 19.41 -9.17
N GLN A 98 0.06 18.64 -8.09
CA GLN A 98 1.21 18.65 -7.20
C GLN A 98 2.12 17.44 -7.39
N THR A 99 3.40 17.62 -7.08
CA THR A 99 4.37 16.52 -7.01
C THR A 99 4.09 15.62 -5.80
N ASP A 100 4.52 14.36 -5.85
CA ASP A 100 4.33 13.41 -4.74
C ASP A 100 4.93 13.92 -3.41
N GLU A 101 6.06 14.62 -3.47
CA GLU A 101 6.71 15.19 -2.27
C GLU A 101 5.88 16.30 -1.63
N SER A 102 5.39 17.25 -2.43
CA SER A 102 4.56 18.34 -1.92
C SER A 102 3.20 17.82 -1.42
N MET A 103 2.62 16.83 -2.11
CA MET A 103 1.41 16.15 -1.65
C MET A 103 1.63 15.49 -0.28
N LEU A 104 2.72 14.73 -0.11
CA LEU A 104 3.08 14.09 1.16
C LEU A 104 3.25 15.11 2.29
N ALA A 105 4.07 16.14 2.08
CA ALA A 105 4.34 17.15 3.10
C ALA A 105 3.06 17.84 3.59
N ARG A 106 2.14 18.10 2.66
CA ARG A 106 0.89 18.82 2.95
C ARG A 106 -0.18 17.92 3.56
N TRP A 107 -0.36 16.70 3.05
CA TRP A 107 -1.48 15.83 3.42
C TRP A 107 -1.17 14.84 4.53
N GLN A 108 0.08 14.41 4.70
CA GLN A 108 0.46 13.53 5.79
C GLN A 108 0.02 14.04 7.18
N PRO A 109 0.29 15.29 7.59
CA PRO A 109 -0.16 15.79 8.89
C PRO A 109 -1.70 15.92 8.97
N ARG A 110 -2.38 16.25 7.87
CA ARG A 110 -3.85 16.36 7.86
C ARG A 110 -4.53 15.00 8.02
N VAL A 111 -4.05 13.98 7.31
CA VAL A 111 -4.57 12.60 7.44
C VAL A 111 -4.29 12.06 8.84
N GLN A 112 -3.10 12.33 9.40
CA GLN A 112 -2.77 11.97 10.77
C GLN A 112 -3.64 12.69 11.81
N GLY A 113 -3.92 13.99 11.60
CA GLY A 113 -4.82 14.77 12.43
C GLY A 113 -6.27 14.27 12.35
N LEU A 114 -6.76 13.94 11.15
CA LEU A 114 -8.07 13.33 10.96
C LEU A 114 -8.17 11.97 11.65
N ALA A 115 -7.11 11.16 11.61
CA ALA A 115 -7.07 9.86 12.27
C ALA A 115 -7.19 10.00 13.80
N TRP A 116 -6.49 10.97 14.37
CA TRP A 116 -6.59 11.31 15.78
C TRP A 116 -7.98 11.85 16.13
N LEU A 117 -8.52 12.80 15.34
CA LEU A 117 -9.85 13.37 15.55
C LEU A 117 -10.94 12.29 15.49
N HIS A 118 -10.86 11.39 14.52
CA HIS A 118 -11.76 10.25 14.38
C HIS A 118 -11.66 9.31 15.58
N GLY A 119 -10.44 8.97 16.02
CA GLY A 119 -10.26 8.15 17.21
C GLY A 119 -10.81 8.79 18.49
N CYS A 120 -10.60 10.09 18.68
CA CYS A 120 -11.25 10.86 19.76
C CYS A 120 -12.77 10.85 19.64
N GLY A 121 -13.31 11.01 18.42
CA GLY A 121 -14.75 10.96 18.17
C GLY A 121 -15.37 9.62 18.55
N LEU A 122 -14.70 8.50 18.29
CA LEU A 122 -15.13 7.17 18.74
C LEU A 122 -15.12 7.07 20.27
N SER A 123 -14.05 7.51 20.93
CA SER A 123 -13.95 7.53 22.40
C SER A 123 -15.03 8.40 23.06
N LEU A 124 -15.29 9.58 22.50
CA LEU A 124 -16.36 10.46 22.95
C LEU A 124 -17.75 9.86 22.72
N GLY A 125 -17.92 9.01 21.70
CA GLY A 125 -19.17 8.27 21.48
C GLY A 125 -19.52 7.37 22.65
N VAL A 126 -18.52 6.67 23.22
CA VAL A 126 -18.72 5.84 24.42
C VAL A 126 -19.19 6.69 25.60
N LEU A 127 -18.61 7.88 25.79
CA LEU A 127 -19.01 8.81 26.85
C LEU A 127 -20.37 9.45 26.60
N ALA A 128 -20.72 9.77 25.36
CA ALA A 128 -22.03 10.29 24.99
C ALA A 128 -23.17 9.28 25.25
N MET A 129 -22.82 8.00 25.31
CA MET A 129 -23.72 6.87 25.59
C MET A 129 -23.79 6.49 27.08
N ALA A 130 -22.82 6.92 27.89
CA ALA A 130 -22.74 6.61 29.31
C ALA A 130 -23.90 7.16 30.19
N PRO A 131 -24.54 8.30 29.87
CA PRO A 131 -25.67 8.83 30.65
C PRO A 131 -26.98 8.07 30.48
N ALA A 132 -27.08 7.12 29.53
CA ALA A 132 -28.25 6.25 29.45
C ALA A 132 -28.31 5.43 30.75
N THR A 133 -29.35 5.65 31.55
CA THR A 133 -29.49 5.29 32.97
C THR A 133 -29.39 3.79 33.31
N ALA A 134 -29.05 2.93 32.37
CA ALA A 134 -28.83 1.51 32.55
C ALA A 134 -27.37 1.15 32.21
N GLN A 135 -26.70 0.45 33.13
CA GLN A 135 -25.39 -0.20 32.95
C GLN A 135 -25.29 -0.99 31.62
N GLU A 136 -26.42 -1.53 31.15
CA GLU A 136 -26.53 -2.24 29.88
C GLU A 136 -26.25 -1.34 28.65
N GLY A 137 -26.65 -0.07 28.70
CA GLY A 137 -26.45 0.89 27.61
C GLY A 137 -24.99 1.28 27.43
N SER A 138 -24.25 1.49 28.52
CA SER A 138 -22.81 1.77 28.47
C SER A 138 -21.99 0.56 28.03
N MET A 139 -22.41 -0.66 28.42
CA MET A 139 -21.81 -1.91 27.94
C MET A 139 -22.06 -2.12 26.44
N LEU A 140 -23.29 -1.90 25.96
CA LEU A 140 -23.63 -1.98 24.54
C LEU A 140 -22.80 -0.97 23.72
N ALA A 141 -22.70 0.27 24.20
CA ALA A 141 -21.88 1.32 23.59
C ALA A 141 -20.42 0.91 23.47
N TYR A 142 -19.85 0.39 24.57
CA TYR A 142 -18.48 -0.08 24.59
C TYR A 142 -18.26 -1.24 23.61
N LEU A 143 -19.17 -2.23 23.56
CA LEU A 143 -19.07 -3.38 22.65
C LEU A 143 -19.16 -2.97 21.18
N VAL A 144 -20.10 -2.10 20.83
CA VAL A 144 -20.26 -1.59 19.46
C VAL A 144 -19.01 -0.81 19.05
N MET A 145 -18.53 0.09 19.91
CA MET A 145 -17.34 0.90 19.62
C MET A 145 -16.08 0.04 19.55
N ALA A 146 -15.96 -0.97 20.42
CA ALA A 146 -14.86 -1.92 20.40
C ALA A 146 -14.81 -2.71 19.09
N HIS A 147 -15.98 -3.12 18.58
CA HIS A 147 -16.08 -3.78 17.29
C HIS A 147 -15.70 -2.85 16.12
N ILE A 148 -16.13 -1.58 16.15
CA ILE A 148 -15.76 -0.57 15.15
C ILE A 148 -14.26 -0.32 15.16
N VAL A 149 -13.66 -0.10 16.33
CA VAL A 149 -12.22 0.16 16.48
C VAL A 149 -11.42 -1.06 16.04
N SER A 150 -11.84 -2.26 16.41
CA SER A 150 -11.24 -3.52 15.98
C SER A 150 -11.20 -3.66 14.46
N THR A 151 -12.35 -3.48 13.81
CA THR A 151 -12.49 -3.58 12.35
C THR A 151 -11.69 -2.48 11.62
N ASN A 152 -11.58 -1.30 12.22
CA ASN A 152 -10.77 -0.22 11.65
C ASN A 152 -9.27 -0.47 11.82
N ALA A 153 -8.85 -0.99 12.97
CA ALA A 153 -7.46 -1.26 13.27
C ALA A 153 -6.86 -2.33 12.36
N THR A 154 -7.63 -3.38 12.02
CA THR A 154 -7.21 -4.41 11.06
C THR A 154 -7.10 -3.87 9.64
N HIS A 155 -7.95 -2.92 9.26
CA HIS A 155 -7.94 -2.34 7.92
C HIS A 155 -7.03 -1.11 7.76
N GLN A 156 -6.68 -0.31 8.77
CA GLN A 156 -5.94 0.97 8.59
C GLN A 156 -4.40 0.85 8.62
N THR A 157 -3.82 -0.14 7.95
CA THR A 157 -2.45 -0.61 8.21
C THR A 157 -1.26 -0.09 7.37
N PRO A 158 -1.41 0.49 6.16
CA PRO A 158 -0.23 0.80 5.34
C PRO A 158 0.64 1.94 5.88
N ALA A 159 0.05 3.02 6.44
CA ALA A 159 0.77 4.14 7.04
C ALA A 159 0.72 4.07 8.57
N ILE A 160 1.79 3.54 9.18
CA ILE A 160 1.84 3.29 10.62
C ILE A 160 1.54 4.52 11.49
N GLY A 161 1.93 5.72 11.04
CA GLY A 161 1.67 6.96 11.78
C GLY A 161 0.19 7.34 11.89
N VAL A 162 -0.63 6.94 10.92
CA VAL A 162 -2.10 7.13 10.92
C VAL A 162 -2.72 6.15 11.91
N PHE A 163 -2.35 4.87 11.80
CA PHE A 163 -2.78 3.81 12.71
C PHE A 163 -2.47 4.14 14.18
N LEU A 164 -1.23 4.53 14.50
CA LEU A 164 -0.82 4.79 15.89
C LEU A 164 -1.65 5.91 16.53
N ARG A 165 -1.94 6.98 15.79
CA ARG A 165 -2.74 8.11 16.28
C ARG A 165 -4.20 7.74 16.46
N PHE A 166 -4.78 7.05 15.48
CA PHE A 166 -6.14 6.52 15.57
C PHE A 166 -6.28 5.57 16.76
N PHE A 167 -5.42 4.55 16.85
CA PHE A 167 -5.51 3.51 17.87
C PHE A 167 -5.22 4.05 19.28
N ALA A 168 -4.27 4.98 19.43
CA ALA A 168 -3.99 5.63 20.70
C ALA A 168 -5.13 6.53 21.20
N SER A 169 -5.80 7.27 20.30
CA SER A 169 -6.92 8.15 20.66
C SER A 169 -8.27 7.43 20.80
N SER A 170 -8.38 6.21 20.26
CA SER A 170 -9.57 5.36 20.37
C SER A 170 -9.39 4.26 21.43
N TRP A 171 -8.82 3.12 21.03
CA TRP A 171 -8.74 1.91 21.86
C TRP A 171 -8.08 2.13 23.21
N ASN A 172 -6.93 2.82 23.25
CA ASN A 172 -6.22 3.02 24.51
C ASN A 172 -7.02 3.91 25.49
N VAL A 173 -7.78 4.88 24.98
CA VAL A 173 -8.71 5.66 25.80
C VAL A 173 -9.85 4.76 26.29
N MET A 174 -10.39 3.88 25.44
CA MET A 174 -11.42 2.93 25.85
C MET A 174 -10.95 1.95 26.94
N ILE A 175 -9.69 1.51 26.92
CA ILE A 175 -9.12 0.69 28.01
C ILE A 175 -9.21 1.42 29.36
N VAL A 176 -8.86 2.71 29.36
CA VAL A 176 -8.94 3.55 30.55
C VAL A 176 -10.41 3.70 30.97
N LEU A 177 -11.31 3.96 30.02
CA LEU A 177 -12.75 4.06 30.29
C LEU A 177 -13.37 2.76 30.81
N ALA A 178 -12.82 1.60 30.46
CA ALA A 178 -13.32 0.30 30.90
C ALA A 178 -13.34 0.15 32.43
N TYR A 179 -12.48 0.87 33.16
CA TYR A 179 -12.51 0.90 34.62
C TYR A 179 -13.85 1.40 35.18
N TRP A 180 -14.38 2.48 34.62
CA TRP A 180 -15.67 3.05 35.04
C TRP A 180 -16.86 2.36 34.40
N ILE A 181 -16.71 1.86 33.17
CA ILE A 181 -17.79 1.17 32.45
C ILE A 181 -18.04 -0.22 33.03
N PHE A 182 -17.00 -0.91 33.52
CA PHE A 182 -17.11 -2.27 34.08
C PHE A 182 -16.60 -2.31 35.52
N PRO A 183 -17.23 -1.61 36.49
CA PRO A 183 -16.68 -1.45 37.84
C PRO A 183 -16.48 -2.78 38.58
N ASN A 184 -17.28 -3.80 38.27
CA ASN A 184 -17.16 -5.14 38.86
C ASN A 184 -16.30 -6.12 38.05
N LEU A 185 -15.93 -5.77 36.81
CA LEU A 185 -15.23 -6.65 35.86
C LEU A 185 -13.95 -6.04 35.27
N TRP A 186 -13.54 -4.83 35.68
CA TRP A 186 -12.39 -4.14 35.11
C TRP A 186 -11.10 -4.96 35.24
N GLN A 187 -10.97 -5.74 36.32
CA GLN A 187 -9.84 -6.65 36.56
C GLN A 187 -9.69 -7.73 35.48
N VAL A 188 -10.78 -8.05 34.76
CA VAL A 188 -10.78 -9.00 33.65
C VAL A 188 -10.74 -8.25 32.31
N VAL A 189 -11.58 -7.22 32.15
CA VAL A 189 -11.73 -6.48 30.89
C VAL A 189 -10.47 -5.69 30.53
N VAL A 190 -9.84 -5.01 31.49
CA VAL A 190 -8.65 -4.17 31.23
C VAL A 190 -7.47 -5.03 30.78
N PRO A 191 -7.08 -6.13 31.47
CA PRO A 191 -6.00 -7.00 30.99
C PRO A 191 -6.30 -7.63 29.64
N LEU A 192 -7.55 -8.07 29.39
CA LEU A 192 -7.93 -8.64 28.09
C LEU A 192 -7.82 -7.60 26.96
N ALA A 193 -8.28 -6.37 27.20
CA ALA A 193 -8.17 -5.28 26.24
C ALA A 193 -6.71 -4.83 26.02
N ALA A 194 -5.86 -4.92 27.05
CA ALA A 194 -4.42 -4.69 26.94
C ALA A 194 -3.74 -5.78 26.09
N ILE A 195 -4.06 -7.07 26.30
CA ILE A 195 -3.57 -8.17 25.46
C ILE A 195 -3.99 -7.97 24.01
N TYR A 196 -5.25 -7.62 23.79
CA TYR A 196 -5.76 -7.30 22.45
C TYR A 196 -4.97 -6.14 21.81
N SER A 197 -4.63 -5.10 22.57
CA SER A 197 -3.76 -4.02 22.08
C SER A 197 -2.42 -4.54 21.59
N VAL A 198 -1.76 -5.39 22.36
CA VAL A 198 -0.46 -5.98 21.98
C VAL A 198 -0.58 -6.75 20.66
N VAL A 199 -1.62 -7.56 20.51
CA VAL A 199 -1.89 -8.34 19.29
C VAL A 199 -2.08 -7.41 18.09
N ILE A 200 -2.92 -6.38 18.24
CA ILE A 200 -3.25 -5.45 17.15
C ILE A 200 -2.06 -4.54 16.80
N TYR A 201 -1.30 -4.05 17.77
CA TYR A 201 -0.05 -3.33 17.51
C TYR A 201 0.94 -4.19 16.72
N ARG A 202 1.13 -5.45 17.13
CA ARG A 202 2.01 -6.39 16.42
C ARG A 202 1.52 -6.66 15.01
N HIS A 203 0.22 -6.88 14.84
CA HIS A 203 -0.40 -7.07 13.53
C HIS A 203 -0.18 -5.83 12.65
N ALA A 204 -0.35 -4.63 13.20
CA ALA A 204 -0.17 -3.39 12.47
C ALA A 204 1.27 -3.19 11.97
N LEU A 205 2.25 -3.49 12.82
CA LEU A 205 3.67 -3.43 12.44
C LEU A 205 4.01 -4.45 11.35
N LEU A 206 3.49 -5.68 11.45
CA LEU A 206 3.71 -6.72 10.45
C LEU A 206 3.10 -6.33 9.10
N SER A 207 1.85 -5.86 9.10
CA SER A 207 1.14 -5.43 7.89
C SER A 207 1.76 -4.17 7.28
N HIS A 208 2.27 -3.25 8.09
CA HIS A 208 3.04 -2.10 7.61
C HIS A 208 4.34 -2.55 6.93
N ARG A 209 5.11 -3.44 7.57
CA ARG A 209 6.33 -4.01 6.97
C ARG A 209 6.01 -4.71 5.64
N PHE A 210 4.99 -5.56 5.62
CA PHE A 210 4.55 -6.23 4.40
C PHE A 210 4.21 -5.22 3.30
N SER A 211 3.49 -4.15 3.63
CA SER A 211 3.14 -3.09 2.66
C SER A 211 4.38 -2.38 2.10
N VAL A 212 5.37 -2.09 2.94
CA VAL A 212 6.65 -1.47 2.51
C VAL A 212 7.45 -2.43 1.62
N GLU A 213 7.58 -3.70 2.01
CA GLU A 213 8.28 -4.72 1.23
C GLU A 213 7.63 -4.95 -0.13
N GLN A 214 6.29 -4.99 -0.21
CA GLN A 214 5.56 -5.13 -1.47
C GLN A 214 5.81 -3.95 -2.41
N LEU A 215 5.85 -2.72 -1.89
CA LEU A 215 6.15 -1.55 -2.71
C LEU A 215 7.60 -1.53 -3.18
N GLN A 216 8.56 -1.89 -2.32
CA GLN A 216 9.97 -2.03 -2.72
C GLN A 216 10.15 -3.08 -3.81
N LEU A 217 9.46 -4.23 -3.68
CA LEU A 217 9.50 -5.27 -4.69
C LEU A 217 8.91 -4.79 -6.02
N LYS A 218 7.80 -4.04 -5.96
CA LYS A 218 7.18 -3.43 -7.13
C LYS A 218 8.12 -2.43 -7.81
N GLU A 219 8.75 -1.52 -7.07
CA GLU A 219 9.72 -0.55 -7.61
C GLU A 219 10.89 -1.26 -8.30
N ARG A 220 11.46 -2.30 -7.70
CA ARG A 220 12.54 -3.09 -8.30
C ARG A 220 12.09 -3.83 -9.55
N SER A 221 10.86 -4.36 -9.54
CA SER A 221 10.28 -5.03 -10.70
C SER A 221 10.11 -4.06 -11.86
N ASP A 222 9.61 -2.86 -11.59
CA ASP A 222 9.39 -1.82 -12.59
C ASP A 222 10.74 -1.32 -13.15
N GLU A 223 11.76 -1.12 -12.30
CA GLU A 223 13.13 -0.78 -12.74
C GLU A 223 13.76 -1.86 -13.62
N LEU A 224 13.65 -3.13 -13.21
CA LEU A 224 14.21 -4.25 -13.94
C LEU A 224 13.53 -4.42 -15.30
N ALA A 225 12.20 -4.28 -15.35
CA ALA A 225 11.44 -4.30 -16.60
C ALA A 225 11.90 -3.20 -17.57
N ALA A 226 12.13 -1.97 -17.08
CA ALA A 226 12.65 -0.88 -17.89
C ALA A 226 14.04 -1.18 -18.47
N LYS A 227 14.95 -1.75 -17.66
CA LYS A 227 16.28 -2.17 -18.13
C LYS A 227 16.21 -3.27 -19.18
N PHE A 228 15.34 -4.26 -18.99
CA PHE A 228 15.12 -5.30 -19.99
C PHE A 228 14.60 -4.76 -21.30
N GLN A 229 13.66 -3.82 -21.26
CA GLN A 229 13.12 -3.19 -22.45
C GLN A 229 14.21 -2.41 -23.21
N ALA A 230 15.03 -1.62 -22.50
CA ALA A 230 16.14 -0.89 -23.12
C ALA A 230 17.18 -1.83 -23.74
N ALA A 231 17.59 -2.89 -23.04
CA ALA A 231 18.54 -3.86 -23.56
C ALA A 231 18.00 -4.63 -24.78
N ARG A 232 16.68 -4.90 -24.79
CA ARG A 232 16.01 -5.53 -25.92
C ARG A 232 16.02 -4.61 -27.15
N GLU A 233 15.69 -3.33 -26.97
CA GLU A 233 15.73 -2.33 -28.05
C GLU A 233 17.15 -2.18 -28.63
N GLU A 234 18.17 -2.12 -27.77
CA GLU A 234 19.58 -2.08 -28.20
C GLU A 234 19.96 -3.33 -29.01
N THR A 235 19.53 -4.52 -28.57
CA THR A 235 19.80 -5.78 -29.26
C THR A 235 19.07 -5.85 -30.62
N GLU A 236 17.83 -5.36 -30.68
CA GLU A 236 17.05 -5.30 -31.93
C GLU A 236 17.72 -4.34 -32.93
N LEU A 237 18.21 -3.18 -32.48
CA LEU A 237 18.97 -2.25 -33.32
C LEU A 237 20.27 -2.87 -33.84
N ALA A 238 21.08 -3.49 -32.97
CA ALA A 238 22.31 -4.15 -33.37
C ALA A 238 22.05 -5.31 -34.35
N LEU A 239 20.94 -6.04 -34.17
CA LEU A 239 20.52 -7.10 -35.09
C LEU A 239 20.13 -6.56 -36.46
N GLN A 240 19.40 -5.44 -36.51
CA GLN A 240 19.04 -4.76 -37.75
C GLN A 240 20.27 -4.25 -38.49
N GLU A 241 21.20 -3.58 -37.80
CA GLU A 241 22.46 -3.12 -38.38
C GLU A 241 23.29 -4.28 -38.94
N LYS A 242 23.42 -5.37 -38.18
CA LYS A 242 24.10 -6.58 -38.65
C LYS A 242 23.42 -7.18 -39.87
N SER A 243 22.09 -7.26 -39.89
CA SER A 243 21.35 -7.79 -41.04
C SER A 243 21.53 -6.91 -42.27
N LEU A 244 21.53 -5.59 -42.10
CA LEU A 244 21.78 -4.64 -43.18
C LEU A 244 23.20 -4.81 -43.72
N PHE A 245 24.21 -4.85 -42.84
CA PHE A 245 25.60 -5.07 -43.20
C PHE A 245 25.79 -6.37 -43.99
N LEU A 246 25.22 -7.48 -43.51
CA LEU A 246 25.32 -8.78 -44.19
C LEU A 246 24.61 -8.78 -45.55
N SER A 247 23.46 -8.11 -45.65
CA SER A 247 22.72 -7.99 -46.91
C SER A 247 23.52 -7.20 -47.95
N THR A 248 24.07 -6.04 -47.56
CA THR A 248 24.92 -5.22 -48.44
C THR A 248 26.19 -5.97 -48.85
N ALA A 249 26.91 -6.58 -47.89
CA ALA A 249 28.09 -7.37 -48.18
C ALA A 249 27.80 -8.54 -49.13
N SER A 250 26.66 -9.23 -48.96
CA SER A 250 26.25 -10.34 -49.84
C SER A 250 25.92 -9.85 -51.25
N HIS A 251 25.30 -8.67 -51.38
CA HIS A 251 25.02 -8.05 -52.67
C HIS A 251 26.32 -7.71 -53.42
N ASP A 252 27.27 -7.08 -52.72
CA ASP A 252 28.56 -6.67 -53.28
C ASP A 252 29.44 -7.88 -53.64
N LEU A 253 29.33 -9.00 -52.91
CA LEU A 253 29.99 -10.27 -53.24
C LEU A 253 29.40 -10.96 -54.48
N ARG A 254 28.11 -10.76 -54.77
CA ARG A 254 27.44 -11.37 -55.93
C ARG A 254 27.91 -10.75 -57.25
N GLN A 255 28.21 -9.45 -57.27
CA GLN A 255 28.68 -8.73 -58.47
C GLN A 255 29.96 -9.34 -59.10
N PRO A 256 31.06 -9.55 -58.36
CA PRO A 256 32.26 -10.16 -58.91
C PRO A 256 32.08 -11.65 -59.23
N LEU A 257 31.27 -12.39 -58.46
CA LEU A 257 30.94 -13.78 -58.81
C LEU A 257 30.22 -13.87 -60.16
N HIS A 258 29.29 -12.96 -60.44
CA HIS A 258 28.59 -12.94 -61.72
C HIS A 258 29.52 -12.54 -62.88
N ALA A 259 30.41 -11.56 -62.66
CA ALA A 259 31.42 -11.18 -63.64
C ALA A 259 32.42 -12.33 -63.92
N MET A 260 32.85 -13.06 -62.88
CA MET A 260 33.68 -14.26 -63.05
C MET A 260 32.94 -15.36 -63.81
N SER A 261 31.65 -15.59 -63.51
CA SER A 261 30.83 -16.53 -64.28
C SER A 261 30.74 -16.14 -65.76
N MET A 262 30.52 -14.85 -66.06
CA MET A 262 30.50 -14.35 -67.44
C MET A 262 31.86 -14.49 -68.13
N LEU A 263 32.97 -14.27 -67.42
CA LEU A 263 34.32 -14.46 -67.96
C LEU A 263 34.62 -15.93 -68.26
N VAL A 264 34.21 -16.84 -67.38
CA VAL A 264 34.34 -18.30 -67.60
C VAL A 264 33.47 -18.73 -68.78
N GLU A 265 32.24 -18.23 -68.88
CA GLU A 265 31.34 -18.53 -70.00
C GLU A 265 31.84 -17.96 -71.32
N ALA A 266 32.34 -16.71 -71.33
CA ALA A 266 32.99 -16.11 -72.49
C ALA A 266 34.27 -16.87 -72.90
N ALA A 267 35.06 -17.35 -71.93
CA ALA A 267 36.23 -18.18 -72.20
C ALA A 267 35.82 -19.54 -72.77
N ALA A 268 34.78 -20.19 -72.24
CA ALA A 268 34.24 -21.45 -72.75
C ALA A 268 33.66 -21.30 -74.17
N LEU A 269 32.94 -20.19 -74.45
CA LEU A 269 32.42 -19.87 -75.77
C LEU A 269 33.53 -19.56 -76.77
N ARG A 270 34.58 -18.83 -76.35
CA ARG A 270 35.77 -18.55 -77.16
C ARG A 270 36.63 -19.79 -77.41
N ASN A 271 36.52 -20.79 -76.54
CA ASN A 271 37.19 -22.08 -76.68
C ASN A 271 36.35 -23.13 -77.45
N ARG A 272 35.26 -22.72 -78.11
CA ARG A 272 34.59 -23.52 -79.16
C ARG A 272 35.37 -23.49 -80.48
N ASP A 273 36.65 -23.83 -80.40
CA ASP A 273 37.38 -24.34 -81.55
C ASP A 273 36.95 -25.79 -81.77
N THR A 274 36.63 -26.15 -83.02
CA THR A 274 36.12 -27.47 -83.43
C THR A 274 37.07 -28.65 -83.15
N ALA A 275 38.21 -28.42 -82.49
CA ALA A 275 39.21 -29.42 -82.13
C ALA A 275 39.12 -29.94 -80.67
N ILE A 276 38.42 -29.26 -79.74
CA ILE A 276 38.46 -29.58 -78.28
C ILE A 276 37.09 -30.04 -77.72
N ALA A 277 36.06 -30.13 -78.56
CA ALA A 277 34.72 -30.58 -78.16
C ALA A 277 34.61 -31.98 -77.48
N PRO A 278 35.49 -32.98 -77.71
CA PRO A 278 35.30 -34.31 -77.12
C PRO A 278 35.79 -34.47 -75.66
N MET A 279 36.46 -33.47 -75.07
CA MET A 279 37.16 -33.65 -73.78
C MET A 279 36.52 -32.91 -72.59
N LEU A 280 35.37 -32.26 -72.79
CA LEU A 280 34.64 -31.52 -71.75
C LEU A 280 33.33 -32.19 -71.32
N HIS A 281 33.05 -33.39 -71.84
CA HIS A 281 31.95 -34.25 -71.39
C HIS A 281 32.53 -35.51 -70.77
N ASP A 282 32.98 -35.40 -69.53
CA ASP A 282 33.00 -36.46 -68.50
C ASP A 282 32.88 -35.79 -67.13
#